data_AF-X1NFU4-F1
#
_entry.id   AF-X1NFU4-F1
#
_cell.length_a   1.000
_cell.length_b   1.000
_cell.length_c   1.000
_cell.angle_alpha   90.00
_cell.angle_beta   90.00
_cell.angle_gamma   90.00
#
_symmetry.space_group_name_H-M   'P 1'
#
loop_
_entity.id
_entity.type
_entity.pdbx_description
1 polymer ?
#
loop_
_entity_poly.entity_id
_entity_poly.type
_entity_poly.pdbx_seq_one_letter_code
_entity_poly.pdbx_strand_id
1 'polypeptide(L)'
;MKNEICYILIGKRIGRLWFGRLVRKTTGTASSVEFDWEWVLRREEEKGDVLGFWHTHTVEGTPSDRDVDTMVAWVDCFYKPLLCIIQDSFRKQGFSVMHAEVKRT
;
A
#
# COMPACT_ATOMS: atom_id res chain seq x y z
N MET A 1 -14.52 16.70 7.83
CA MET A 1 -14.05 15.39 7.30
C MET A 1 -12.56 15.31 7.53
N LYS A 2 -12.05 14.21 8.11
CA LYS A 2 -10.60 13.99 8.15
C LYS A 2 -10.18 13.56 6.74
N ASN A 3 -9.14 14.17 6.18
CA ASN A 3 -8.59 13.72 4.91
C ASN A 3 -7.88 12.38 5.09
N GLU A 4 -7.92 11.53 4.07
CA GLU A 4 -7.16 10.29 4.07
C GLU A 4 -5.74 10.57 3.60
N ILE A 5 -4.78 9.96 4.30
CA ILE A 5 -3.36 10.09 4.02
C ILE A 5 -2.88 8.78 3.44
N CYS A 6 -2.02 8.86 2.44
CA CYS A 6 -1.38 7.70 1.86
C CYS A 6 0.13 7.88 1.75
N TYR A 7 0.87 6.78 1.84
CA TYR A 7 2.31 6.71 1.70
C TYR A 7 2.70 5.48 0.89
N ILE A 8 3.85 5.56 0.22
CA ILE A 8 4.51 4.39 -0.34
C ILE A 8 5.36 3.73 0.72
N LEU A 9 5.29 2.41 0.80
CA LEU A 9 6.17 1.60 1.65
C LEU A 9 7.34 1.09 0.81
N ILE A 10 8.56 1.44 1.22
CA ILE A 10 9.79 0.92 0.59
C ILE A 10 10.64 0.17 1.60
N GLY A 11 11.40 -0.83 1.14
CA GLY A 11 12.31 -1.61 1.98
C GLY A 11 12.54 -3.02 1.46
N LYS A 12 12.66 -3.98 2.39
CA LYS A 12 12.97 -5.38 2.05
C LYS A 12 12.22 -6.37 2.92
N ARG A 13 11.99 -7.55 2.35
CA ARG A 13 11.52 -8.74 3.08
C ARG A 13 12.72 -9.62 3.47
N ILE A 14 12.82 -9.99 4.73
CA ILE A 14 13.80 -10.95 5.25
C ILE A 14 13.03 -12.11 5.88
N GLY A 15 12.95 -13.23 5.17
CA GLY A 15 12.14 -14.37 5.58
C GLY A 15 10.65 -14.00 5.71
N ARG A 16 10.13 -14.05 6.93
CA ARG A 16 8.74 -13.69 7.26
C ARG A 16 8.55 -12.23 7.68
N LEU A 17 9.65 -11.49 7.86
CA LEU A 17 9.62 -10.12 8.36
C LEU A 17 9.74 -9.13 7.20
N TRP A 18 8.94 -8.08 7.27
CA TRP A 18 8.97 -6.96 6.33
C TRP A 18 9.54 -5.74 7.06
N PHE A 19 10.64 -5.20 6.54
CA PHE A 19 11.30 -4.01 7.06
C PHE A 19 11.15 -2.89 6.04
N GLY A 20 10.43 -1.84 6.41
CA GLY A 20 10.21 -0.72 5.51
C GLY A 20 10.02 0.61 6.22
N ARG A 21 10.01 1.66 5.42
CA ARG A 21 9.69 3.03 5.84
C ARG A 21 8.70 3.66 4.89
N LEU A 22 7.93 4.61 5.40
CA LEU A 22 6.95 5.37 4.65
C LEU A 22 7.63 6.55 3.93
N VAL A 23 7.32 6.73 2.65
CA VAL A 23 7.79 7.85 1.82
C VAL A 23 6.64 8.39 0.98
N ARG A 24 6.85 9.53 0.31
CA ARG A 24 5.89 10.11 -0.66
C ARG A 24 4.48 10.23 -0.08
N LYS A 25 4.34 11.05 0.97
CA LYS A 25 3.03 11.36 1.55
C LYS A 25 2.14 12.03 0.52
N THR A 26 0.97 11.46 0.26
CA THR A 26 -0.14 12.12 -0.45
C THR A 26 -1.32 12.30 0.51
N THR A 27 -2.10 13.35 0.31
CA THR A 27 -3.34 13.60 1.07
C THR A 27 -4.47 13.75 0.07
N GLY A 28 -5.53 12.94 0.22
CA GLY A 28 -6.69 12.93 -0.66
C GLY A 28 -8.00 13.08 0.11
N THR A 29 -9.11 13.00 -0.63
CA THR A 29 -10.44 12.90 -0.06
C THR A 29 -10.73 11.47 0.39
N ALA A 30 -11.74 11.29 1.25
CA ALA A 30 -12.14 9.96 1.70
C ALA A 30 -12.41 9.03 0.50
N SER A 31 -11.80 7.84 0.51
CA SER A 31 -11.90 6.82 -0.54
C SER A 31 -11.28 7.21 -1.90
N SER A 32 -10.46 8.26 -1.95
CA SER A 32 -9.80 8.70 -3.18
C SER A 32 -8.45 9.37 -2.93
N VAL A 33 -7.50 8.60 -2.39
CA VAL A 33 -6.10 9.01 -2.39
C VAL A 33 -5.40 8.38 -3.61
N GLU A 34 -4.75 9.21 -4.41
CA GLU A 34 -4.00 8.76 -5.59
C GLU A 34 -2.51 8.68 -5.30
N PHE A 35 -1.88 7.67 -5.90
CA PHE A 35 -0.44 7.46 -5.83
C PHE A 35 0.26 8.20 -6.97
N ASP A 36 1.49 8.64 -6.71
CA ASP A 36 2.42 9.00 -7.77
C ASP A 36 2.94 7.71 -8.44
N TRP A 37 2.12 7.17 -9.33
CA TRP A 37 2.36 5.89 -10.00
C TRP A 37 3.62 5.88 -10.86
N GLU A 38 3.92 7.01 -11.52
CA GLU A 38 5.13 7.16 -12.31
C GLU A 38 6.37 7.02 -11.42
N TRP A 39 6.37 7.68 -10.26
CA TRP A 39 7.46 7.53 -9.32
C TRP A 39 7.58 6.12 -8.76
N VAL A 40 6.46 5.47 -8.42
CA VAL A 40 6.45 4.10 -7.89
C VAL A 40 7.04 3.12 -8.91
N LEU A 41 6.56 3.17 -10.16
CA LEU A 41 7.03 2.28 -11.22
C LEU A 41 8.53 2.47 -11.45
N ARG A 42 8.98 3.72 -11.65
CA ARG A 42 10.40 4.02 -11.81
C ARG A 42 11.24 3.55 -10.61
N ARG A 43 10.72 3.74 -9.39
CA ARG A 43 11.42 3.30 -8.18
C ARG A 43 11.60 1.79 -8.16
N GLU A 44 10.54 1.06 -8.51
CA GLU A 44 10.59 -0.39 -8.56
C GLU A 44 11.57 -0.88 -9.63
N GLU A 45 11.53 -0.31 -10.84
CA GLU A 45 12.46 -0.65 -11.92
C GLU A 45 13.93 -0.39 -11.53
N GLU A 46 14.20 0.72 -10.86
CA GLU A 46 15.57 1.11 -10.50
C GLU A 46 16.14 0.33 -9.29
N LYS A 47 15.28 -0.11 -8.36
CA LYS A 47 15.72 -0.55 -7.02
C LYS A 47 15.07 -1.84 -6.52
N GLY A 48 13.92 -2.23 -7.06
CA GLY A 48 13.20 -3.44 -6.67
C GLY A 48 12.68 -3.43 -5.22
N ASP A 49 12.60 -2.27 -4.57
CA ASP A 49 12.40 -2.16 -3.12
C ASP A 49 11.02 -1.60 -2.73
N VAL A 50 10.07 -1.49 -3.67
CA VAL A 50 8.68 -1.17 -3.32
C VAL A 50 8.06 -2.36 -2.57
N LEU A 51 7.49 -2.13 -1.40
CA LEU A 51 6.79 -3.15 -0.62
C LEU A 51 5.28 -3.01 -0.67
N GLY A 52 4.76 -1.96 -1.31
CA GLY A 52 3.34 -1.66 -1.44
C GLY A 52 3.03 -0.28 -0.87
N PHE A 53 1.88 -0.12 -0.23
CA PHE A 53 1.42 1.16 0.29
C PHE A 53 0.76 1.09 1.66
N TRP A 54 0.67 2.25 2.27
CA TRP A 54 -0.03 2.48 3.52
C TRP A 54 -1.05 3.60 3.33
N HIS A 55 -2.22 3.49 3.92
CA HIS A 55 -3.17 4.61 3.98
C HIS A 55 -4.03 4.58 5.24
N THR A 56 -4.65 5.72 5.54
CA THR A 56 -5.65 5.83 6.61
C THR A 56 -7.05 5.66 6.06
N HIS A 57 -7.94 5.02 6.82
CA HIS A 57 -9.39 5.11 6.58
C HIS A 57 -10.07 6.01 7.60
N THR A 58 -11.09 6.72 7.10
CA THR A 58 -11.99 7.53 7.91
C THR A 58 -13.17 6.75 8.50
N VAL A 59 -13.43 5.55 7.97
CA VAL A 59 -14.45 4.57 8.38
C VAL A 59 -13.79 3.20 8.60
N GLU A 60 -14.54 2.17 9.03
CA GLU A 60 -13.99 0.86 9.43
C GLU A 60 -12.92 0.30 8.47
N GLY A 61 -11.77 -0.08 9.04
CA GLY A 61 -10.53 -0.38 8.34
C GLY A 61 -10.46 -1.73 7.61
N THR A 62 -11.41 -2.05 6.75
CA THR A 62 -11.28 -3.13 5.75
C THR A 62 -10.86 -2.56 4.40
N PRO A 63 -10.01 -3.24 3.62
CA PRO A 63 -9.71 -2.81 2.25
C PRO A 63 -10.99 -2.60 1.45
N SER A 64 -11.07 -1.46 0.76
CA SER A 64 -12.12 -1.23 -0.24
C SER A 64 -11.83 -2.03 -1.51
N ASP A 65 -12.83 -2.22 -2.37
CA ASP A 65 -12.62 -2.86 -3.68
C ASP A 65 -11.53 -2.14 -4.49
N ARG A 66 -11.45 -0.81 -4.38
CA ARG A 66 -10.39 0.00 -5.02
C ARG A 66 -9.00 -0.31 -4.47
N ASP A 67 -8.88 -0.56 -3.17
CA ASP A 67 -7.61 -0.97 -2.55
C ASP A 67 -7.17 -2.34 -3.08
N VAL A 68 -8.13 -3.25 -3.24
CA VAL A 68 -7.91 -4.60 -3.81
C VAL A 68 -7.46 -4.50 -5.27
N ASP A 69 -8.22 -3.80 -6.11
CA ASP A 69 -7.93 -3.64 -7.53
C ASP A 69 -6.56 -2.98 -7.76
N THR A 70 -6.25 -1.95 -6.96
CA THR A 70 -4.95 -1.28 -7.00
C THR A 70 -3.84 -2.27 -6.66
N MET A 71 -4.00 -3.05 -5.59
CA MET A 71 -2.97 -4.02 -5.20
C MET A 71 -2.78 -5.14 -6.19
N VAL A 72 -3.86 -5.65 -6.79
CA VAL A 72 -3.77 -6.66 -7.87
C VAL A 72 -2.97 -6.09 -9.03
N ALA A 73 -3.29 -4.87 -9.47
CA ALA A 73 -2.56 -4.21 -10.56
C ALA A 73 -1.06 -4.07 -10.24
N TRP A 74 -0.68 -3.70 -9.00
CA TRP A 74 0.74 -3.59 -8.63
C TRP A 74 1.43 -4.94 -8.59
N VAL A 75 0.78 -5.97 -8.03
CA VAL A 75 1.34 -7.32 -7.95
C VAL A 75 1.58 -7.90 -9.33
N ASP A 76 0.64 -7.68 -10.25
CA ASP A 76 0.78 -8.13 -11.64
C ASP A 76 1.89 -7.36 -12.37
N CYS A 77 2.03 -6.06 -12.14
CA CYS A 77 3.11 -5.26 -12.74
C CYS A 77 4.49 -5.60 -12.17
N PHE A 78 4.61 -5.79 -10.85
CA PHE A 78 5.90 -5.96 -10.17
C PHE A 78 6.31 -7.42 -10.01
N TYR A 79 5.41 -8.36 -10.33
CA TYR A 79 5.64 -9.80 -10.21
C TYR A 79 6.15 -10.24 -8.83
N LYS A 80 5.68 -9.58 -7.76
CA LYS A 80 6.10 -9.88 -6.39
C LYS A 80 4.98 -9.62 -5.39
N PRO A 81 5.02 -10.28 -4.22
CA PRO A 81 4.07 -9.99 -3.16
C PRO A 81 4.26 -8.57 -2.64
N LEU A 82 3.14 -7.93 -2.30
CA LEU A 82 3.10 -6.56 -1.77
C LEU A 82 2.19 -6.48 -0.56
N LEU A 83 2.33 -5.39 0.20
CA LEU A 83 1.57 -5.08 1.40
C LEU A 83 0.68 -3.84 1.15
N CYS A 84 -0.61 -3.99 1.42
CA CYS A 84 -1.49 -2.85 1.67
C CYS A 84 -1.75 -2.78 3.17
N ILE A 85 -1.34 -1.66 3.79
CA ILE A 85 -1.48 -1.42 5.22
C ILE A 85 -2.50 -0.31 5.46
N ILE A 86 -3.59 -0.65 6.14
CA ILE A 86 -4.67 0.30 6.42
C ILE A 86 -4.64 0.64 7.90
N GLN A 87 -4.36 1.90 8.22
CA GLN A 87 -4.49 2.40 9.59
C GLN A 87 -5.89 2.98 9.80
N ASP A 88 -6.65 2.32 10.67
CA ASP A 88 -7.95 2.83 11.10
C ASP A 88 -7.76 3.92 12.17
N SER A 89 -8.56 4.98 12.08
CA SER A 89 -8.61 6.03 13.10
C SER A 89 -9.50 5.65 14.31
N PHE A 90 -10.32 4.60 14.22
CA PHE A 90 -11.15 4.07 15.31
C PHE A 90 -10.39 3.11 16.24
N ARG A 91 -9.44 2.33 15.71
CA ARG A 91 -8.60 1.45 16.54
C ARG A 91 -7.36 2.22 16.99
N LYS A 92 -7.25 2.47 18.30
CA LYS A 92 -6.13 3.20 18.94
C LYS A 92 -4.72 2.67 18.59
N GLN A 93 -4.63 1.46 18.04
CA GLN A 93 -3.49 0.88 17.33
C GLN A 93 -4.01 -0.37 16.59
N GLY A 94 -4.20 -0.28 15.28
CA GLY A 94 -4.62 -1.42 14.48
C GLY A 94 -4.30 -1.17 13.01
N PHE A 95 -3.71 -2.19 12.38
CA PHE A 95 -3.47 -2.20 10.95
C PHE A 95 -4.20 -3.40 10.35
N SER A 96 -4.95 -3.17 9.28
CA SER A 96 -5.34 -4.26 8.39
C SER A 96 -4.25 -4.42 7.34
N VAL A 97 -3.76 -5.65 7.18
CA VAL A 97 -2.70 -5.95 6.22
C VAL A 97 -3.25 -6.92 5.20
N MET A 98 -3.29 -6.48 3.94
CA MET A 98 -3.56 -7.37 2.81
C MET A 98 -2.24 -7.76 2.15
N HIS A 99 -2.02 -9.07 2.05
CA HIS A 99 -0.93 -9.67 1.28
C HIS A 99 -1.50 -10.18 -0.03
N ALA A 100 -1.10 -9.57 -1.14
CA ALA A 100 -1.48 -10.02 -2.47
C ALA A 100 -0.31 -10.82 -3.07
N GLU A 101 -0.61 -11.97 -3.67
CA GLU A 101 0.37 -12.87 -4.29
C GLU A 101 0.12 -12.97 -5.80
N VAL A 102 1.20 -13.16 -6.57
CA VAL A 102 1.12 -13.40 -8.01
C VAL A 102 0.42 -14.75 -8.24
N LYS A 103 -0.70 -14.75 -8.97
CA LYS A 103 -1.27 -15.98 -9.48
C LYS A 103 -0.35 -16.53 -10.58
N ARG A 104 0.45 -17.54 -10.23
CA ARG A 104 1.16 -18.34 -11.24
C ARG A 104 0.10 -19.18 -11.97
N THR A 105 -0.15 -18.85 -13.23
CA THR A 105 -0.93 -19.67 -14.17
C THR A 105 -0.12 -20.88 -14.61
#